data_AF-A0A2V8YTG3-F1
#
_entry.id   AF-A0A2V8YTG3-F1
#
_cell.length_a   1.000
_cell.length_b   1.000
_cell.length_c   1.000
_cell.angle_alpha   90.00
_cell.angle_beta   90.00
_cell.angle_gamma   90.00
#
_symmetry.space_group_name_H-M   'P 1'
#
loop_
_entity.id
_entity.type
_entity.pdbx_description
1 polymer ?
#
loop_
_entity_poly.entity_id
_entity_poly.type
_entity_poly.pdbx_seq_one_letter_code
_entity_poly.pdbx_strand_id
1 'polypeptide(L)'
;FNLTFFPQFILGYLGMPRRYHSYPPEFQVLNVLSTAGASILALGYLLPMAYLSWSMRYGKVAGPNPWPATGLEWKTDSPPPTENFHVTPVVDWEPYDYRNRPDLGLAAGAPLAPAHSDD
;
A
#
# COMPACT_ATOMS: atom_id res chain seq x y z
N PHE A 1 2.60 6.00 12.90
CA PHE A 1 1.52 6.83 12.33
C PHE A 1 0.63 7.35 13.45
N ASN A 2 -0.13 6.50 14.14
CA ASN A 2 -1.05 6.93 15.20
C ASN A 2 -0.35 7.73 16.31
N LEU A 3 0.78 7.24 16.84
CA LEU A 3 1.53 7.97 17.89
C LEU A 3 2.05 9.35 17.43
N THR A 4 2.25 9.55 16.13
CA THR A 4 2.68 10.84 15.58
C THR A 4 1.49 11.79 15.44
N PHE A 5 0.39 11.35 14.82
CA PHE A 5 -0.70 12.24 14.43
C PHE A 5 -1.83 12.35 15.45
N PHE A 6 -2.00 11.36 16.33
CA PHE A 6 -3.02 11.42 17.38
C PHE A 6 -2.76 12.52 18.41
N PRO A 7 -1.52 12.72 18.93
CA PRO A 7 -1.22 13.88 19.77
C PRO A 7 -1.42 15.21 19.02
N GLN A 8 -1.15 15.25 17.72
CA GLN A 8 -1.37 16.44 16.88
C GLN A 8 -2.85 16.77 16.70
N PHE A 9 -3.73 15.76 16.65
CA PHE A 9 -5.17 15.96 16.67
C PHE A 9 -5.62 16.66 17.98
N ILE A 10 -5.11 16.19 19.12
CA ILE A 10 -5.39 16.80 20.42
C ILE A 10 -4.82 18.23 20.50
N LEU A 11 -3.59 18.46 20.02
CA LEU A 11 -2.98 19.79 19.97
C LEU A 11 -3.80 20.77 19.12
N GLY A 12 -4.30 20.32 17.96
CA GLY A 12 -5.19 21.11 17.11
C GLY A 12 -6.51 21.46 17.82
N TYR A 13 -7.09 20.49 18.54
CA TYR A 13 -8.30 20.72 19.34
C TYR A 13 -8.07 21.71 20.49
N LEU A 14 -6.91 21.65 21.15
CA LEU A 14 -6.51 22.58 22.21
C LEU A 14 -6.10 23.98 21.68
N GLY A 15 -6.15 24.19 20.37
CA GLY A 15 -5.95 25.50 19.76
C GLY A 15 -4.50 25.81 19.37
N MET A 16 -3.61 24.82 19.23
CA MET A 16 -2.26 25.04 18.69
C MET A 16 -2.33 25.31 17.18
N PRO A 17 -2.01 26.54 16.71
CA PRO A 17 -2.03 26.85 15.30
C PRO A 17 -0.84 26.22 14.56
N ARG A 18 -1.05 25.89 13.27
CA ARG A 18 0.00 25.33 12.40
C ARG A 18 1.12 26.33 12.12
N ARG A 19 2.33 25.81 11.81
CA ARG A 19 3.52 26.58 11.36
C ARG A 19 4.18 27.45 12.44
N TYR A 20 4.00 27.12 13.70
CA TYR A 20 4.70 27.76 14.81
C TYR A 20 5.90 26.91 15.25
N HIS A 21 7.05 27.56 15.47
CA HIS A 21 8.26 26.91 15.94
C HIS A 21 8.34 26.87 17.48
N SER A 22 7.64 27.79 18.15
CA SER A 22 7.56 27.91 19.61
C SER A 22 6.12 27.75 20.07
N TYR A 23 5.95 27.14 21.25
CA TYR A 23 4.64 26.84 21.82
C TYR A 23 4.70 26.90 23.37
N PRO A 24 3.57 27.13 24.06
CA PRO A 24 3.52 27.16 25.52
C PRO A 24 3.91 25.83 26.16
N PRO A 25 4.43 25.84 27.41
CA PRO A 25 4.85 24.62 28.11
C PRO A 25 3.76 23.54 28.25
N GLU A 26 2.48 23.92 28.29
CA GLU A 26 1.34 22.98 28.37
C GLU A 26 1.26 22.01 27.16
N PHE A 27 1.78 22.41 26.00
CA PHE A 27 1.79 21.59 24.78
C PHE A 27 3.05 20.73 24.63
N GLN A 28 4.00 20.83 25.55
CA GLN A 28 5.28 20.12 25.47
C GLN A 28 5.10 18.60 25.43
N VAL A 29 4.26 18.03 26.30
CA VAL A 29 4.08 16.57 26.39
C VAL A 29 3.57 16.00 25.07
N LEU A 30 2.56 16.64 24.45
CA LEU A 30 1.97 16.18 23.21
C LEU A 30 2.94 16.32 22.02
N ASN A 31 3.73 17.41 21.97
CA ASN A 31 4.75 17.58 20.94
C ASN A 31 5.90 16.57 21.08
N VAL A 32 6.33 16.24 22.31
CA VAL A 32 7.33 15.20 22.58
C VAL A 32 6.82 13.83 22.15
N LEU A 33 5.57 13.47 22.50
CA LEU A 33 4.96 12.22 22.06
C LEU A 33 4.87 12.13 20.53
N SER A 34 4.44 13.20 19.87
CA SER A 34 4.42 13.30 18.41
C SER A 34 5.80 13.09 17.80
N THR A 35 6.83 13.69 18.39
CA THR A 35 8.22 13.58 17.94
C THR A 35 8.75 12.16 18.12
N ALA A 36 8.48 11.54 19.27
CA ALA A 36 8.83 10.13 19.50
C ALA A 36 8.16 9.20 18.46
N GLY A 37 6.88 9.42 18.18
CA GLY A 37 6.17 8.69 17.12
C GLY A 37 6.78 8.91 15.73
N ALA A 38 7.18 10.15 15.41
CA ALA A 38 7.83 10.48 14.14
C ALA A 38 9.21 9.79 14.01
N SER A 39 9.99 9.73 15.09
CA SER A 39 11.28 9.01 15.12
C SER A 39 11.10 7.51 14.90
N ILE A 40 10.07 6.90 15.50
CA ILE A 40 9.74 5.48 15.28
C ILE A 40 9.34 5.25 13.82
N LEU A 41 8.54 6.14 13.24
CA LEU A 41 8.19 6.07 11.80
C LEU A 41 9.42 6.17 10.92
N ALA A 42 10.32 7.12 11.18
CA ALA A 42 11.55 7.31 10.42
C ALA A 42 12.43 6.05 10.47
N LEU A 43 12.56 5.43 11.65
CA LEU A 43 13.25 4.15 11.78
C LEU A 43 12.52 3.03 11.02
N GLY A 44 11.19 2.98 11.11
CA GLY A 44 10.37 2.02 10.38
C GLY A 44 10.56 2.09 8.86
N TYR A 45 10.79 3.29 8.30
CA TYR A 45 11.08 3.47 6.88
C TYR A 45 12.42 2.89 6.42
N LEU A 46 13.36 2.64 7.34
CA LEU A 46 14.60 1.97 6.98
C LEU A 46 14.37 0.51 6.57
N LEU A 47 13.33 -0.14 7.10
CA LEU A 47 13.01 -1.53 6.81
C LEU A 47 12.65 -1.74 5.33
N PRO A 48 11.64 -1.06 4.73
CA PRO A 48 11.35 -1.21 3.31
C PRO A 48 12.51 -0.74 2.43
N MET A 49 13.29 0.27 2.85
CA MET A 49 14.47 0.72 2.11
C MET A 49 15.53 -0.38 2.01
N ALA A 50 15.85 -1.03 3.13
CA ALA A 50 16.78 -2.14 3.20
C ALA A 50 16.23 -3.36 2.45
N TYR A 51 14.96 -3.70 2.66
CA TYR A 51 14.31 -4.83 2.02
C TYR A 51 14.25 -4.68 0.50
N LEU A 52 13.86 -3.50 -0.01
CA LEU A 52 13.82 -3.23 -1.45
C LEU A 52 15.23 -3.35 -2.06
N SER A 53 16.23 -2.74 -1.41
CA SER A 53 17.63 -2.81 -1.85
C SER A 53 18.15 -4.25 -1.92
N TRP A 54 17.83 -5.05 -0.89
CA TRP A 54 18.17 -6.47 -0.86
C TRP A 54 17.43 -7.26 -1.94
N SER A 55 16.12 -7.06 -2.08
CA SER A 55 15.25 -7.77 -3.03
C SER A 55 15.68 -7.54 -4.48
N MET A 56 16.10 -6.32 -4.83
CA MET A 56 16.61 -6.03 -6.19
C MET A 56 17.85 -6.84 -6.56
N ARG A 57 18.71 -7.19 -5.60
CA ARG A 57 19.98 -7.90 -5.88
C ARG A 57 19.90 -9.41 -5.65
N TYR A 58 19.14 -9.84 -4.65
CA TYR A 58 19.10 -11.21 -4.14
C TYR A 58 17.69 -11.82 -4.08
N GLY A 59 16.66 -11.06 -4.45
CA GLY A 59 15.29 -11.53 -4.47
C GLY A 59 15.03 -12.59 -5.55
N LYS A 60 13.99 -13.40 -5.34
CA LYS A 60 13.53 -14.34 -6.36
C LYS A 60 12.92 -13.55 -7.51
N VAL A 61 13.21 -13.95 -8.75
CA VAL A 61 12.59 -13.36 -9.94
C VAL A 61 11.08 -13.66 -9.90
N ALA A 62 10.28 -12.60 -9.92
CA ALA A 62 8.82 -12.72 -9.98
C ALA A 62 8.38 -13.09 -11.40
N GLY A 63 7.45 -14.03 -11.52
CA GLY A 63 6.76 -14.30 -12.78
C GLY A 63 5.72 -13.23 -13.12
N PRO A 64 4.98 -13.39 -14.24
CA PRO A 64 3.97 -12.43 -14.72
C PRO A 64 2.90 -12.07 -13.67
N ASN A 65 2.40 -13.05 -12.90
CA ASN A 65 1.36 -12.85 -11.89
C ASN A 65 1.69 -13.59 -10.59
N PRO A 66 2.46 -12.96 -9.67
CA PRO A 66 2.80 -13.57 -8.39
C PRO A 66 1.65 -13.52 -7.36
N TRP A 67 0.59 -12.73 -7.60
CA TRP A 67 -0.48 -12.43 -6.63
C TRP A 67 -1.87 -12.97 -7.02
N PRO A 68 -1.91 -13.97 -7.91
CA PRO A 68 -3.11 -14.39 -8.65
C PRO A 68 -4.19 -13.30 -8.86
N ALA A 69 -3.80 -12.14 -9.36
CA ALA A 69 -4.71 -11.01 -9.52
C ALA A 69 -5.40 -11.00 -10.90
N THR A 70 -6.61 -10.44 -10.97
CA THR A 70 -7.49 -10.41 -12.16
C THR A 70 -7.20 -9.25 -13.11
N GLY A 71 -6.54 -8.21 -12.61
CA GLY A 71 -6.24 -6.98 -13.36
C GLY A 71 -5.42 -7.24 -14.62
N LEU A 72 -5.61 -6.40 -15.62
CA LEU A 72 -4.96 -6.55 -16.92
C LEU A 72 -3.44 -6.40 -16.83
N GLU A 73 -2.96 -5.62 -15.87
CA GLU A 73 -1.54 -5.45 -15.56
C GLU A 73 -0.84 -6.76 -15.18
N TRP A 74 -1.59 -7.79 -14.77
CA TRP A 74 -1.05 -9.11 -14.42
C TRP A 74 -1.07 -10.11 -15.58
N LYS A 75 -1.37 -9.65 -16.81
CA LYS A 75 -1.30 -10.44 -18.05
C LYS A 75 -0.04 -10.16 -18.88
N THR A 76 0.75 -9.17 -18.48
CA THR A 76 2.06 -8.88 -19.10
C THR A 76 3.18 -9.64 -18.40
N ASP A 77 4.32 -9.79 -19.07
CA ASP A 77 5.54 -10.29 -18.47
C ASP A 77 6.07 -9.37 -17.36
N SER A 78 6.91 -9.93 -16.47
CA SER A 78 7.59 -9.20 -15.40
C SER A 78 9.11 -9.42 -15.55
N PRO A 79 9.89 -8.41 -15.99
CA PRO A 79 9.50 -7.02 -16.25
C PRO A 79 8.66 -6.84 -17.52
N PRO A 80 7.78 -5.82 -17.58
CA PRO A 80 6.96 -5.57 -18.75
C PRO A 80 7.80 -5.15 -19.96
N PRO A 81 7.41 -5.53 -21.19
CA PRO A 81 8.05 -5.06 -22.41
C PRO A 81 7.76 -3.57 -22.64
N THR A 82 8.54 -2.92 -23.52
CA THR A 82 8.44 -1.46 -23.78
C THR A 82 7.03 -1.00 -24.14
N GLU A 83 6.30 -1.79 -24.93
CA GLU A 83 4.95 -1.49 -25.40
C GLU A 83 3.85 -2.03 -24.45
N ASN A 84 4.23 -2.59 -23.29
CA ASN A 84 3.43 -3.35 -22.33
C ASN A 84 2.81 -4.64 -22.89
N PHE A 85 2.15 -4.61 -24.04
CA PHE A 85 1.53 -5.79 -24.65
C PHE A 85 1.96 -5.92 -26.12
N HIS A 86 2.29 -7.14 -26.53
CA HIS A 86 2.58 -7.43 -27.94
C HIS A 86 1.34 -7.36 -28.85
N VAL A 87 0.17 -7.64 -28.29
CA VAL A 87 -1.13 -7.63 -28.96
C VAL A 87 -2.14 -6.99 -28.03
N THR A 88 -3.10 -6.23 -28.57
CA THR A 88 -4.18 -5.63 -27.78
C THR A 88 -4.97 -6.72 -27.04
N PRO A 89 -4.96 -6.72 -25.70
CA PRO A 89 -5.68 -7.72 -24.93
C PRO A 89 -7.18 -7.46 -25.01
N VAL A 90 -7.95 -8.54 -25.20
CA VAL A 90 -9.41 -8.52 -25.10
C VAL A 90 -9.77 -8.90 -23.67
N VAL A 91 -10.54 -8.06 -23.00
CA VAL A 91 -11.03 -8.28 -21.64
C VAL A 91 -12.52 -8.57 -21.73
N ASP A 92 -12.91 -9.79 -21.37
CA ASP A 92 -14.29 -10.29 -21.38
C ASP A 92 -14.80 -10.62 -19.96
N TRP A 93 -14.05 -10.25 -18.93
CA TRP A 93 -14.39 -10.45 -17.52
C TRP A 93 -14.54 -9.13 -16.75
N GLU A 94 -15.24 -9.17 -15.63
CA GLU A 94 -15.35 -8.04 -14.70
C GLU A 94 -14.09 -7.87 -13.84
N PRO A 95 -13.76 -6.64 -13.38
CA PRO A 95 -12.53 -6.36 -12.65
C PRO A 95 -12.23 -7.30 -11.45
N TYR A 96 -13.27 -7.80 -10.77
CA TYR A 96 -13.15 -8.65 -9.58
C TYR A 96 -13.66 -10.08 -9.78
N ASP A 97 -13.76 -10.56 -11.03
CA ASP A 97 -14.15 -11.94 -11.29
C ASP A 97 -13.00 -12.91 -11.00
N TYR A 98 -12.79 -13.25 -9.73
CA TYR A 98 -11.81 -14.28 -9.32
C TYR A 98 -12.38 -15.70 -9.41
N ARG A 99 -13.71 -15.85 -9.52
CA ARG A 99 -14.38 -17.16 -9.47
C ARG A 99 -14.29 -17.89 -10.81
N ASN A 100 -14.44 -17.16 -11.91
CA ASN A 100 -14.48 -17.75 -13.25
C ASN A 100 -13.13 -17.66 -13.97
N ARG A 101 -12.03 -17.56 -13.22
CA ARG A 101 -10.66 -17.38 -13.73
C ARG A 101 -9.76 -18.57 -13.39
N PRO A 102 -9.92 -19.71 -14.11
CA PRO A 102 -9.11 -20.91 -13.86
C PRO A 102 -7.62 -20.69 -14.13
N ASP A 103 -7.27 -19.68 -14.92
CA ASP A 103 -5.89 -19.28 -15.20
C ASP A 103 -5.14 -18.74 -13.97
N LEU A 104 -5.85 -18.32 -12.91
CA LEU A 104 -5.23 -17.83 -11.68
C LEU A 104 -4.78 -18.96 -10.74
N GLY A 105 -5.13 -20.22 -11.02
CA GLY A 105 -4.76 -21.36 -10.17
C GLY A 105 -5.31 -21.29 -8.75
N LEU A 106 -6.34 -20.45 -8.51
CA LEU A 106 -7.03 -20.36 -7.23
C LEU A 106 -7.94 -21.57 -7.04
N ALA A 107 -8.00 -22.11 -5.81
CA ALA A 107 -8.94 -23.19 -5.50
C ALA A 107 -10.38 -22.69 -5.68
N ALA A 108 -11.19 -23.46 -6.42
CA ALA A 108 -12.60 -23.15 -6.63
C ALA A 108 -13.31 -23.05 -5.27
N GLY A 109 -13.80 -21.85 -4.92
CA GLY A 109 -14.66 -21.65 -3.76
C GLY A 109 -14.12 -20.76 -2.62
N ALA A 110 -13.04 -20.00 -2.80
CA ALA A 110 -12.67 -18.99 -1.82
C ALA A 110 -13.82 -17.96 -1.64
N PRO A 111 -14.35 -17.76 -0.42
CA PRO A 111 -15.48 -16.86 -0.20
C PRO A 111 -15.01 -15.41 -0.37
N LEU A 112 -15.51 -14.73 -1.40
CA LEU A 112 -15.36 -13.29 -1.58
C LEU A 112 -16.70 -12.61 -1.32
N ALA A 113 -16.62 -11.44 -0.66
CA ALA A 113 -17.72 -10.54 -0.36
C ALA A 113 -18.62 -10.32 -1.60
N PRO A 114 -19.93 -10.11 -1.42
CA PRO A 114 -20.87 -9.98 -2.54
C PRO A 114 -20.36 -8.92 -3.51
N ALA A 115 -20.26 -9.29 -4.78
CA ALA A 115 -20.04 -8.33 -5.84
C ALA A 115 -21.11 -7.25 -5.69
N HIS A 116 -20.69 -5.99 -5.60
CA HIS A 116 -21.62 -4.88 -5.63
C HIS A 116 -22.29 -4.96 -7.01
N SER A 117 -23.58 -5.28 -7.03
CA SER A 117 -24.38 -5.31 -8.25
C SER A 117 -24.49 -3.87 -8.73
N ASP A 118 -23.64 -3.49 -9.68
CA ASP A 118 -23.77 -2.23 -10.40
C ASP A 118 -24.85 -2.44 -11.48
N ASP A 119 -26.11 -2.38 -11.03
CA ASP A 119 -27.30 -2.09 -11.85
C ASP A 119 -27.54 -0.57 -11.93
#